data_AF-A0A650EJQ6-F1
#
_entry.id   AF-A0A650EJQ6-F1
#
_cell.length_a   1.000
_cell.length_b   1.000
_cell.length_c   1.000
_cell.angle_alpha   90.00
_cell.angle_beta   90.00
_cell.angle_gamma   90.00
#
_symmetry.space_group_name_H-M   'P 1'
#
loop_
_entity.id
_entity.type
_entity.pdbx_description
1 polymer ?
#
loop_
_entity_poly.entity_id
_entity_poly.type
_entity_poly.pdbx_seq_one_letter_code
_entity_poly.pdbx_strand_id
1 'polypeptide(L)'
;MEVRNNTPSFGMAFVKPKPEDISGFTKHVIKGRKPKMIARGLTQLQKQHAKDKYVDIHYLPDAKGFSVIPKANTDVDRAIIEEAMGGTSRPFYSDTVKPTKLDIVLDSTNAELEKLEKAKASKYKLGFAAVKYVAKAVREFVRIYVSPKNILPADLRAASEEATRVEQAVAKRLANDAAKEKIRIANEKLINNSLK
;
A
#
# COMPACT_ATOMS: atom_id res chain seq x y z
N MET A 1 28.96 18.96 -8.77
CA MET A 1 27.90 19.36 -7.82
C MET A 1 26.78 20.00 -8.61
N GLU A 2 25.56 19.95 -8.05
CA GLU A 2 24.26 20.35 -8.63
C GLU A 2 23.47 19.22 -9.31
N VAL A 3 22.78 18.41 -8.50
CA VAL A 3 21.54 17.73 -8.91
C VAL A 3 20.40 18.62 -8.40
N ARG A 4 20.02 19.60 -9.22
CA ARG A 4 18.90 20.51 -8.94
C ARG A 4 17.56 19.86 -9.29
N ASN A 5 16.65 19.94 -8.33
CA ASN A 5 15.20 20.04 -8.44
C ASN A 5 14.45 18.94 -9.20
N ASN A 6 14.08 17.91 -8.45
CA ASN A 6 12.75 17.30 -8.58
C ASN A 6 12.06 17.41 -7.22
N THR A 7 11.58 18.61 -6.90
CA THR A 7 10.61 18.81 -5.81
C THR A 7 9.23 18.47 -6.38
N PRO A 8 8.58 17.37 -5.98
CA PRO A 8 7.16 17.19 -6.28
C PRO A 8 6.39 18.12 -5.33
N SER A 9 5.81 19.16 -5.92
CA SER A 9 4.72 19.96 -5.37
C SER A 9 3.70 19.09 -4.62
N PHE A 10 3.37 19.52 -3.40
CA PHE A 10 2.20 19.19 -2.57
C PHE A 10 1.35 17.98 -2.98
N GLY A 11 1.35 16.94 -2.14
CA GLY A 11 0.23 15.99 -2.05
C GLY A 11 0.30 14.71 -2.89
N MET A 12 1.48 14.27 -3.33
CA MET A 12 1.60 12.94 -3.94
C MET A 12 2.13 11.91 -2.96
N ALA A 13 1.25 11.04 -2.49
CA ALA A 13 1.51 9.77 -1.80
C ALA A 13 2.52 8.82 -2.44
N PHE A 14 2.95 9.13 -3.65
CA PHE A 14 3.66 8.24 -4.55
C PHE A 14 4.82 9.01 -5.15
N VAL A 15 6.03 8.52 -4.92
CA VAL A 15 7.20 9.00 -5.66
C VAL A 15 7.03 8.54 -7.10
N LYS A 16 6.94 9.50 -8.02
CA LYS A 16 6.81 9.21 -9.45
C LYS A 16 8.03 8.37 -9.87
N PRO A 17 7.85 7.18 -10.47
CA PRO A 17 8.95 6.41 -11.02
C PRO A 17 9.73 7.25 -12.04
N LYS A 18 11.05 7.04 -12.11
CA LYS A 18 11.88 7.70 -13.11
C LYS A 18 11.42 7.29 -14.52
N PRO A 19 11.62 8.13 -15.55
CA PRO A 19 11.18 7.83 -16.92
C PRO A 19 11.59 6.43 -17.41
N GLU A 20 12.81 6.02 -17.07
CA GLU A 20 13.39 4.72 -17.42
C GLU A 20 12.64 3.54 -16.76
N ASP A 21 12.10 3.74 -15.56
CA ASP A 21 11.42 2.71 -14.76
C ASP A 21 9.91 2.60 -15.03
N ILE A 22 9.31 3.57 -15.75
CA ILE A 22 7.86 3.63 -15.99
C ILE A 22 7.36 2.37 -16.70
N SER A 23 8.13 1.84 -17.65
CA SER A 23 7.79 0.62 -18.38
C SER A 23 7.76 -0.60 -17.44
N GLY A 24 8.75 -0.72 -16.56
CA GLY A 24 8.84 -1.76 -15.54
C GLY A 24 7.69 -1.68 -14.54
N PHE A 25 7.44 -0.49 -14.00
CA PHE A 25 6.32 -0.21 -13.11
C PHE A 25 4.99 -0.61 -13.75
N THR A 26 4.73 -0.15 -14.98
CA THR A 26 3.49 -0.39 -15.70
C THR A 26 3.25 -1.89 -15.94
N LYS A 27 4.28 -2.61 -16.38
CA LYS A 27 4.22 -4.07 -16.55
C LYS A 27 3.94 -4.78 -15.23
N HIS A 28 4.54 -4.31 -14.15
CA HIS A 28 4.36 -4.87 -12.82
C HIS A 28 2.92 -4.70 -12.32
N VAL A 29 2.40 -3.46 -12.35
CA VAL A 29 1.06 -3.18 -11.82
C VAL A 29 -0.07 -3.75 -12.68
N ILE A 30 0.15 -3.96 -13.98
CA ILE A 30 -0.85 -4.52 -14.92
C ILE A 30 -0.78 -6.04 -15.01
N LYS A 31 0.25 -6.71 -14.46
CA LYS A 31 0.45 -8.16 -14.61
C LYS A 31 -0.82 -8.96 -14.28
N GLY A 32 -1.37 -9.63 -15.29
CA GLY A 32 -2.58 -10.46 -15.17
C GLY A 32 -3.90 -9.70 -14.95
N ARG A 33 -3.92 -8.36 -15.12
CA ARG A 33 -5.07 -7.49 -14.76
C ARG A 33 -5.39 -6.49 -15.86
N LYS A 34 -6.65 -6.01 -15.92
CA LYS A 34 -7.07 -5.03 -16.92
C LYS A 34 -6.52 -3.63 -16.60
N PRO A 35 -5.83 -2.94 -17.54
CA PRO A 35 -5.23 -1.61 -17.29
C PRO A 35 -6.19 -0.58 -16.69
N LYS A 36 -7.42 -0.52 -17.22
CA LYS A 36 -8.46 0.41 -16.75
C LYS A 36 -8.84 0.21 -15.28
N MET A 37 -8.76 -1.02 -14.78
CA MET A 37 -9.07 -1.32 -13.38
C MET A 37 -7.90 -0.95 -12.46
N ILE A 38 -6.67 -1.23 -12.90
CA ILE A 38 -5.45 -0.82 -12.20
C ILE A 38 -5.40 0.69 -12.06
N ALA A 39 -5.69 1.44 -13.12
CA ALA A 39 -5.77 2.90 -13.08
C ALA A 39 -6.76 3.39 -12.00
N ARG A 40 -7.95 2.79 -11.92
CA ARG A 40 -8.94 3.11 -10.87
C ARG A 40 -8.42 2.80 -9.46
N GLY A 41 -7.77 1.66 -9.27
CA GLY A 41 -7.14 1.29 -8.00
C GLY A 41 -6.06 2.28 -7.59
N LEU A 42 -5.18 2.65 -8.52
CA LEU A 42 -4.11 3.62 -8.30
C LEU A 42 -4.66 5.00 -7.96
N THR A 43 -5.70 5.46 -8.66
CA THR A 43 -6.38 6.71 -8.34
C THR A 43 -6.97 6.70 -6.93
N GLN A 44 -7.55 5.58 -6.48
CA GLN A 44 -8.07 5.49 -5.11
C GLN A 44 -6.97 5.48 -4.05
N LEU A 45 -5.85 4.81 -4.32
CA LEU A 45 -4.69 4.81 -3.44
C LEU A 45 -4.11 6.23 -3.34
N GLN A 46 -3.93 6.91 -4.48
CA GLN A 46 -3.50 8.31 -4.51
C GLN A 46 -4.43 9.20 -3.69
N LYS A 47 -5.76 9.04 -3.83
CA LYS A 47 -6.74 9.81 -3.02
C LYS A 47 -6.66 9.51 -1.52
N GLN A 48 -6.44 8.26 -1.14
CA GLN A 48 -6.32 7.86 0.27
C GLN A 48 -5.14 8.55 0.94
N HIS A 49 -4.01 8.58 0.24
CA HIS A 49 -2.73 9.02 0.77
C HIS A 49 -2.37 10.47 0.36
N ALA A 50 -3.27 11.17 -0.33
CA ALA A 50 -3.05 12.55 -0.77
C ALA A 50 -2.80 13.53 0.40
N LYS A 51 -3.27 13.15 1.60
CA LYS A 51 -3.16 13.96 2.83
C LYS A 51 -2.08 13.45 3.79
N ASP A 52 -1.35 12.39 3.42
CA ASP A 52 -0.28 11.84 4.25
C ASP A 52 0.82 12.88 4.41
N LYS A 53 1.35 13.01 5.63
CA LYS A 53 2.28 14.08 5.99
C LYS A 53 3.71 13.62 6.17
N TYR A 54 3.91 12.34 6.49
CA TYR A 54 5.17 11.83 7.03
C TYR A 54 5.84 10.82 6.11
N VAL A 55 5.09 10.06 5.30
CA VAL A 55 5.65 9.01 4.44
C VAL A 55 5.15 9.06 3.00
N ASP A 56 5.95 8.49 2.09
CA ASP A 56 5.63 8.27 0.68
C ASP A 56 5.86 6.81 0.29
N ILE A 57 5.17 6.37 -0.76
CA ILE A 57 5.36 5.06 -1.38
C ILE A 57 6.24 5.22 -2.62
N HIS A 58 7.32 4.44 -2.69
CA HIS A 58 8.32 4.46 -3.75
C HIS A 58 8.35 3.10 -4.47
N TYR A 59 8.41 3.11 -5.80
CA TYR A 59 8.57 1.88 -6.59
C TYR A 59 10.04 1.43 -6.61
N LEU A 60 10.28 0.15 -6.39
CA LEU A 60 11.60 -0.48 -6.46
C LEU A 60 11.74 -1.21 -7.80
N PRO A 61 12.45 -0.66 -8.81
CA PRO A 61 12.54 -1.26 -10.15
C PRO A 61 13.29 -2.59 -10.14
N ASP A 62 14.40 -2.69 -9.42
CA ASP A 62 15.25 -3.89 -9.38
C ASP A 62 14.55 -5.08 -8.72
N ALA A 63 13.81 -4.80 -7.65
CA ALA A 63 13.15 -5.80 -6.83
C ALA A 63 11.67 -6.01 -7.19
N LYS A 64 11.15 -5.29 -8.20
CA LYS A 64 9.74 -5.31 -8.63
C LYS A 64 8.78 -5.26 -7.43
N GLY A 65 8.98 -4.23 -6.61
CA GLY A 65 8.29 -4.07 -5.34
C GLY A 65 8.01 -2.60 -5.02
N PHE A 66 7.59 -2.36 -3.79
CA PHE A 66 7.33 -1.01 -3.28
C PHE A 66 8.03 -0.82 -1.94
N SER A 67 8.42 0.40 -1.62
CA SER A 67 8.97 0.76 -0.32
C SER A 67 8.23 1.94 0.24
N VAL A 68 7.97 1.91 1.54
CA VAL A 68 7.55 3.09 2.29
C VAL A 68 8.83 3.82 2.74
N ILE A 69 8.89 5.13 2.48
CA ILE A 69 10.02 5.99 2.85
C ILE A 69 9.52 7.25 3.56
N PRO A 70 10.33 7.87 4.45
CA PRO A 70 10.00 9.15 5.06
C PRO A 70 9.99 10.25 4.02
N LYS A 71 9.09 11.21 4.18
CA LYS A 71 9.08 12.46 3.39
C LYS A 71 10.33 13.29 3.72
N ALA A 72 10.89 13.93 2.69
CA ALA A 72 12.10 14.75 2.86
C ALA A 72 11.85 16.04 3.66
N ASN A 73 10.64 16.59 3.59
CA ASN A 73 10.28 17.89 4.18
C ASN A 73 9.10 17.73 5.13
N THR A 74 9.36 17.15 6.31
CA THR A 74 8.36 16.99 7.37
C THR A 74 8.56 18.04 8.45
N ASP A 75 7.46 18.44 9.09
CA ASP A 75 7.41 19.31 10.27
C ASP A 75 7.85 18.59 11.56
N VAL A 76 8.10 17.29 11.46
CA VAL A 76 8.44 16.38 12.56
C VAL A 76 9.84 15.83 12.34
N ASP A 77 10.56 15.60 13.45
CA ASP A 77 11.86 14.95 13.43
C ASP A 77 11.78 13.60 12.71
N ARG A 78 12.68 13.41 11.74
CA ARG A 78 12.82 12.21 10.94
C ARG A 78 13.00 10.96 11.82
N ALA A 79 13.68 11.07 12.96
CA ALA A 79 13.87 9.95 13.88
C ALA A 79 12.54 9.36 14.37
N ILE A 80 11.52 10.20 14.59
CA ILE A 80 10.19 9.75 15.04
C ILE A 80 9.50 8.91 13.95
N ILE A 81 9.65 9.32 12.69
CA ILE A 81 9.06 8.64 11.54
C ILE A 81 9.79 7.31 11.30
N GLU A 82 11.12 7.32 11.35
CA GLU A 82 11.95 6.13 11.18
C GLU A 82 11.74 5.10 12.29
N GLU A 83 11.58 5.54 13.53
CA GLU A 83 11.22 4.66 14.65
C GLU A 83 9.84 4.01 14.44
N ALA A 84 8.85 4.80 14.02
CA ALA A 84 7.50 4.29 13.75
C ALA A 84 7.48 3.27 12.59
N MET A 85 8.36 3.46 11.59
CA MET A 85 8.52 2.57 10.44
C MET A 85 9.42 1.35 10.74
N GLY A 86 10.33 1.46 11.70
CA GLY A 86 11.33 0.45 12.02
C GLY A 86 12.62 0.54 11.18
N GLY A 87 12.95 1.73 10.66
CA GLY A 87 14.16 1.97 9.85
C GLY A 87 14.02 3.18 8.92
N THR A 88 14.97 3.34 8.00
CA THR A 88 15.00 4.44 7.00
C THR A 88 14.17 4.16 5.75
N SER A 89 13.83 2.89 5.51
CA SER A 89 12.93 2.44 4.44
C SER A 89 12.34 1.09 4.82
N ARG A 90 11.10 0.81 4.37
CA ARG A 90 10.50 -0.51 4.55
C ARG A 90 10.05 -1.10 3.21
N PRO A 91 10.78 -2.07 2.66
CA PRO A 91 10.46 -2.66 1.36
C PRO A 91 9.42 -3.79 1.46
N PHE A 92 8.62 -3.91 0.41
CA PHE A 92 7.60 -4.92 0.18
C PHE A 92 7.84 -5.54 -1.19
N TYR A 93 8.12 -6.83 -1.21
CA TYR A 93 8.44 -7.58 -2.43
C TYR A 93 7.29 -8.50 -2.80
N SER A 94 7.09 -8.71 -4.09
CA SER A 94 5.99 -9.54 -4.58
C SER A 94 6.04 -10.99 -4.06
N ASP A 95 7.24 -11.51 -3.84
CA ASP A 95 7.46 -12.90 -3.43
C ASP A 95 7.24 -13.12 -1.91
N THR A 96 7.25 -12.03 -1.13
CA THR A 96 7.13 -12.08 0.33
C THR A 96 5.74 -11.68 0.83
N VAL A 97 4.90 -11.11 -0.05
CA VAL A 97 3.58 -10.59 0.32
C VAL A 97 2.48 -11.55 -0.17
N LYS A 98 1.57 -11.90 0.74
CA LYS A 98 0.53 -12.90 0.47
C LYS A 98 -0.34 -12.50 -0.74
N PRO A 99 -0.57 -13.42 -1.69
CA PRO A 99 -1.41 -13.17 -2.86
C PRO A 99 -2.84 -12.78 -2.46
N THR A 100 -3.56 -12.04 -3.32
CA THR A 100 -4.95 -11.69 -3.02
C THR A 100 -5.82 -12.93 -2.95
N LYS A 101 -6.98 -12.86 -2.27
CA LYS A 101 -8.00 -13.91 -2.38
C LYS A 101 -8.41 -14.19 -3.83
N LEU A 102 -8.37 -13.17 -4.70
CA LEU A 102 -8.62 -13.34 -6.12
C LEU A 102 -7.52 -14.19 -6.80
N ASP A 103 -6.25 -13.88 -6.53
CA ASP A 103 -5.11 -14.65 -7.05
C ASP A 103 -5.14 -16.09 -6.53
N ILE A 104 -5.43 -16.30 -5.24
CA ILE A 104 -5.63 -17.62 -4.64
C ILE A 104 -6.79 -18.37 -5.33
N VAL A 105 -7.90 -17.69 -5.63
CA VAL A 105 -9.03 -18.29 -6.33
C VAL A 105 -8.66 -18.62 -7.78
N LEU A 106 -7.93 -17.76 -8.48
CA LEU A 106 -7.41 -18.02 -9.84
C LEU A 106 -6.49 -19.24 -9.86
N ASP A 107 -5.49 -19.27 -8.99
CA ASP A 107 -4.50 -20.35 -8.92
C ASP A 107 -5.12 -21.68 -8.49
N SER A 108 -6.00 -21.67 -7.49
CA SER A 108 -6.72 -22.87 -7.06
C SER A 108 -7.62 -23.44 -8.16
N THR A 109 -8.19 -22.58 -9.01
CA THR A 109 -9.04 -23.00 -10.12
C THR A 109 -8.20 -23.56 -11.27
N ASN A 110 -7.08 -22.93 -11.63
CA ASN A 110 -6.17 -23.48 -12.64
C ASN A 110 -5.67 -24.87 -12.21
N ALA A 111 -5.32 -25.03 -10.93
CA ALA A 111 -4.93 -26.32 -10.38
C ALA A 111 -6.08 -27.36 -10.38
N GLU A 112 -7.33 -26.93 -10.14
CA GLU A 112 -8.51 -27.81 -10.17
C GLU A 112 -8.89 -28.22 -11.61
N LEU A 113 -8.79 -27.31 -12.57
CA LEU A 113 -8.98 -27.59 -14.01
C LEU A 113 -7.91 -28.53 -14.53
N GLU A 114 -6.63 -28.29 -14.23
CA GLU A 114 -5.55 -29.20 -14.61
C GLU A 114 -5.72 -30.60 -14.00
N LYS A 115 -6.19 -30.70 -12.75
CA LYS A 115 -6.50 -31.99 -12.12
C LYS A 115 -7.65 -32.71 -12.81
N LEU A 116 -8.72 -31.99 -13.18
CA LEU A 116 -9.88 -32.56 -13.88
C LEU A 116 -9.53 -32.99 -15.31
N GLU A 117 -8.67 -32.24 -16.00
CA GLU A 117 -8.13 -32.60 -17.31
C GLU A 117 -7.23 -33.84 -17.23
N LYS A 118 -6.29 -33.87 -16.28
CA LYS A 118 -5.42 -35.05 -16.03
C LYS A 118 -6.21 -36.29 -15.61
N ALA A 119 -7.32 -36.11 -14.91
CA ALA A 119 -8.22 -37.19 -14.51
C ALA A 119 -9.20 -37.65 -15.62
N LYS A 120 -9.12 -37.10 -16.84
CA LYS A 120 -10.09 -37.34 -17.94
C LYS A 120 -11.55 -37.22 -17.47
N ALA A 121 -11.82 -36.24 -16.61
CA ALA A 121 -13.16 -36.04 -16.05
C ALA A 121 -14.19 -35.75 -17.16
N SER A 122 -15.45 -36.15 -16.95
CA SER A 122 -16.49 -35.95 -17.95
C SER A 122 -16.70 -34.46 -18.26
N LYS A 123 -17.09 -34.16 -19.50
CA LYS A 123 -17.34 -32.78 -19.99
C LYS A 123 -18.29 -31.99 -19.10
N TYR A 124 -19.22 -32.66 -18.41
CA TYR A 124 -20.14 -32.05 -17.45
C TYR A 124 -19.46 -31.60 -16.16
N LYS A 125 -18.50 -32.37 -15.62
CA LYS A 125 -17.73 -31.98 -14.42
C LYS A 125 -16.79 -30.82 -14.73
N LEU A 126 -16.15 -30.85 -15.90
CA LEU A 126 -15.36 -29.71 -16.42
C LEU A 126 -16.23 -28.46 -16.59
N GLY A 127 -17.42 -28.60 -17.18
CA GLY A 127 -18.38 -27.51 -17.35
C GLY A 127 -18.89 -26.94 -16.03
N PHE A 128 -19.22 -27.79 -15.05
CA PHE A 128 -19.70 -27.33 -13.74
C PHE A 128 -18.60 -26.61 -12.94
N ALA A 129 -17.36 -27.12 -12.99
CA ALA A 129 -16.20 -26.45 -12.42
C ALA A 129 -15.97 -25.07 -13.07
N ALA A 130 -16.07 -24.98 -14.40
CA ALA A 130 -15.98 -23.73 -15.14
C ALA A 130 -17.09 -22.73 -14.76
N VAL A 131 -18.34 -23.17 -14.61
CA VAL A 131 -19.46 -22.31 -14.19
C VAL A 131 -19.29 -21.82 -12.75
N LYS A 132 -18.90 -22.70 -11.83
CA LYS A 132 -18.62 -22.35 -10.43
C LYS A 132 -17.46 -21.35 -10.33
N TYR A 133 -16.47 -21.47 -11.20
CA TYR A 133 -15.38 -20.53 -11.35
C TYR A 133 -15.86 -19.17 -11.84
N VAL A 134 -16.63 -19.11 -12.94
CA VAL A 134 -17.19 -17.86 -13.45
C VAL A 134 -18.01 -17.16 -12.37
N ALA A 135 -18.82 -17.88 -11.59
CA ALA A 135 -19.58 -17.29 -10.48
C ALA A 135 -18.69 -16.73 -9.37
N LYS A 136 -17.63 -17.43 -8.95
CA LYS A 136 -16.66 -16.93 -7.94
C LYS A 136 -15.86 -15.73 -8.46
N ALA A 137 -15.39 -15.80 -9.70
CA ALA A 137 -14.66 -14.73 -10.36
C ALA A 137 -15.55 -13.48 -10.50
N VAL A 138 -16.81 -13.63 -10.94
CA VAL A 138 -17.79 -12.54 -11.00
C VAL A 138 -18.06 -11.94 -9.62
N ARG A 139 -18.24 -12.78 -8.58
CA ARG A 139 -18.45 -12.30 -7.21
C ARG A 139 -17.29 -11.46 -6.69
N GLU A 140 -16.05 -11.91 -6.91
CA GLU A 140 -14.88 -11.14 -6.52
C GLU A 140 -14.62 -9.96 -7.47
N PHE A 141 -15.00 -10.02 -8.74
CA PHE A 141 -15.03 -8.86 -9.64
C PHE A 141 -16.00 -7.78 -9.17
N VAL A 142 -17.19 -8.16 -8.70
CA VAL A 142 -18.17 -7.25 -8.08
C VAL A 142 -17.59 -6.67 -6.79
N ARG A 143 -16.92 -7.49 -5.98
CA ARG A 143 -16.24 -7.03 -4.76
C ARG A 143 -15.10 -6.05 -5.05
N ILE A 144 -14.36 -6.27 -6.12
CA ILE A 144 -13.32 -5.35 -6.61
C ILE A 144 -13.93 -4.09 -7.21
N TYR A 145 -15.10 -4.18 -7.85
CA TYR A 145 -15.84 -3.01 -8.31
C TYR A 145 -16.28 -2.11 -7.14
N VAL A 146 -16.66 -2.74 -6.01
CA VAL A 146 -17.02 -2.05 -4.75
C VAL A 146 -15.78 -1.62 -3.95
N SER A 147 -14.64 -2.30 -4.08
CA SER A 147 -13.36 -1.96 -3.42
C SER A 147 -12.17 -2.07 -4.38
N PRO A 148 -11.97 -1.08 -5.26
CA PRO A 148 -10.94 -1.11 -6.30
C PRO A 148 -9.51 -1.25 -5.79
N LYS A 149 -9.23 -0.92 -4.52
CA LYS A 149 -7.92 -1.13 -3.89
C LYS A 149 -7.46 -2.59 -3.95
N ASN A 150 -8.38 -3.55 -3.97
CA ASN A 150 -8.08 -4.98 -4.06
C ASN A 150 -7.58 -5.43 -5.44
N ILE A 151 -7.73 -4.58 -6.48
CA ILE A 151 -7.16 -4.88 -7.81
C ILE A 151 -5.67 -4.55 -7.89
N LEU A 152 -5.10 -3.87 -6.91
CA LEU A 152 -3.67 -3.56 -6.91
C LEU A 152 -2.81 -4.77 -6.54
N PRO A 153 -1.56 -4.82 -7.03
CA PRO A 153 -0.55 -5.79 -6.58
C PRO A 153 -0.45 -5.89 -5.06
N ALA A 154 -0.13 -7.08 -4.56
CA ALA A 154 -0.16 -7.35 -3.12
C ALA A 154 0.88 -6.54 -2.34
N ASP A 155 2.08 -6.42 -2.88
CA ASP A 155 3.16 -5.54 -2.43
C ASP A 155 2.72 -4.07 -2.33
N LEU A 156 2.01 -3.56 -3.34
CA LEU A 156 1.49 -2.18 -3.33
C LEU A 156 0.43 -1.95 -2.24
N ARG A 157 -0.45 -2.94 -2.03
CA ARG A 157 -1.45 -2.87 -0.95
C ARG A 157 -0.77 -2.91 0.42
N ALA A 158 0.22 -3.77 0.60
CA ALA A 158 0.99 -3.85 1.84
C ALA A 158 1.74 -2.54 2.13
N ALA A 159 2.35 -1.92 1.11
CA ALA A 159 2.97 -0.60 1.24
C ALA A 159 1.95 0.48 1.63
N SER A 160 0.73 0.45 1.08
CA SER A 160 -0.36 1.36 1.44
C SER A 160 -0.87 1.17 2.87
N GLU A 161 -1.02 -0.08 3.32
CA GLU A 161 -1.38 -0.40 4.70
C GLU A 161 -0.31 0.07 5.69
N GLU A 162 0.96 -0.16 5.35
CA GLU A 162 2.09 0.28 6.17
C GLU A 162 2.20 1.80 6.24
N ALA A 163 2.04 2.50 5.11
CA ALA A 163 2.02 3.96 5.10
C ALA A 163 0.92 4.50 6.03
N THR A 164 -0.29 3.93 5.97
CA THR A 164 -1.40 4.30 6.87
C THR A 164 -1.04 4.04 8.34
N ARG A 165 -0.41 2.90 8.65
CA ARG A 165 0.01 2.54 10.01
C ARG A 165 1.03 3.54 10.55
N VAL A 166 2.03 3.89 9.76
CA VAL A 166 3.08 4.84 10.17
C VAL A 166 2.51 6.23 10.38
N GLU A 167 1.65 6.71 9.48
CA GLU A 167 0.96 8.00 9.63
C GLU A 167 0.19 8.08 10.97
N GLN A 168 -0.56 7.04 11.29
CA GLN A 168 -1.31 6.97 12.55
C GLN A 168 -0.40 6.89 13.78
N ALA A 169 0.69 6.12 13.69
CA ALA A 169 1.65 5.97 14.78
C ALA A 169 2.36 7.30 15.10
N VAL A 170 2.82 8.02 14.08
CA VAL A 170 3.46 9.32 14.23
C VAL A 170 2.47 10.33 14.78
N ALA A 171 1.26 10.43 14.21
CA ALA A 171 0.23 11.35 14.70
C ALA A 171 -0.15 11.09 16.17
N LYS A 172 -0.26 9.83 16.57
CA LYS A 172 -0.56 9.45 17.96
C LYS A 172 0.57 9.84 18.92
N ARG A 173 1.83 9.66 18.51
CA ARG A 173 2.98 10.04 19.33
C ARG A 173 3.04 11.55 19.54
N LEU A 174 2.86 12.34 18.47
CA LEU A 174 2.82 13.79 18.55
C LEU A 174 1.67 14.29 19.45
N ALA A 175 0.49 13.66 19.37
CA ALA A 175 -0.63 13.98 20.24
C ALA A 175 -0.31 13.69 21.72
N ASN A 176 0.38 12.58 22.01
CA ASN A 176 0.81 12.24 23.36
C ASN A 176 1.86 13.21 23.90
N ASP A 177 2.83 13.62 23.07
CA ASP A 177 3.88 14.55 23.48
C ASP A 177 3.30 15.95 23.72
N ALA A 178 2.38 16.41 22.87
CA ALA A 178 1.63 17.64 23.08
C ALA A 178 0.76 17.61 24.35
N ALA A 179 0.17 16.46 24.68
CA ALA A 179 -0.61 16.30 25.91
C ALA A 179 0.27 16.35 27.16
N LYS A 180 1.43 15.68 27.15
CA LYS A 180 2.41 15.73 28.24
C LYS A 180 2.92 17.16 28.47
N GLU A 181 3.20 17.88 27.40
CA GLU A 181 3.68 19.26 27.49
C GLU A 181 2.64 20.20 28.10
N LYS A 182 1.35 20.04 27.73
CA LYS A 182 0.26 20.78 28.36
C LYS A 182 0.15 20.51 29.86
N ILE A 183 0.32 19.25 30.28
CA ILE A 183 0.31 18.88 31.69
C ILE A 183 1.51 19.51 32.42
N ARG A 184 2.71 19.48 31.82
CA ARG A 184 3.91 20.12 32.38
C ARG A 184 3.70 21.60 32.61
N ILE A 185 3.22 22.33 31.60
CA ILE A 185 2.93 23.76 31.69
C ILE A 185 1.86 24.07 32.75
N ALA A 186 0.82 23.23 32.85
CA ALA A 186 -0.22 23.39 33.87
C ALA A 186 0.34 23.19 35.28
N ASN A 187 1.17 22.17 35.49
CA ASN A 187 1.81 21.90 36.77
C ASN A 187 2.80 23.01 37.16
N GLU A 188 3.60 23.52 36.22
CA GLU A 188 4.50 24.66 36.46
C GLU A 188 3.75 25.93 36.89
N LYS A 189 2.58 26.19 36.28
CA LYS A 189 1.71 27.31 36.70
C LYS A 189 1.15 27.11 38.11
N LEU A 190 0.73 25.89 38.46
CA LEU A 190 0.22 25.59 39.79
C LEU A 190 1.32 25.75 40.86
N ILE A 191 2.53 25.25 40.59
CA ILE A 191 3.68 25.38 41.48
C ILE A 191 4.03 26.86 41.69
N ASN A 192 4.14 27.65 40.61
CA ASN A 192 4.46 29.07 40.70
C ASN A 192 3.38 29.90 41.41
N ASN A 193 2.11 29.52 41.31
CA ASN A 193 1.03 30.16 42.05
C ASN A 193 0.98 29.73 43.53
N SER A 194 1.51 28.55 43.88
CA SER A 194 1.58 28.07 45.27
C SER A 194 2.79 28.59 46.06
N LEU A 195 3.79 29.16 45.36
CA LEU A 195 5.02 29.74 45.93
C LEU A 195 4.95 31.26 46.10
N LYS A 196 3.83 31.89 45.73
CA LYS A 196 3.52 33.31 45.98
C LYS A 196 2.49 33.43 47.08
#